data_AF-A0A540NNK4-F1
#
_entry.id   AF-A0A540NNK4-F1
#
_cell.length_a   1.000
_cell.length_b   1.000
_cell.length_c   1.000
_cell.angle_alpha   90.00
_cell.angle_beta   90.00
_cell.angle_gamma   90.00
#
_symmetry.space_group_name_H-M   'P 1'
#
loop_
_entity.id
_entity.type
_entity.pdbx_description
1 polymer ?
#
loop_
_entity_poly.entity_id
_entity_poly.type
_entity_poly.pdbx_seq_one_letter_code
_entity_poly.pdbx_strand_id
1 'polypeptide(L)'
;MARLAVGEALTNLVWAKVTSLSDVKDSGNWMYATKLDGEEAAMYDAATALSVAMIELGIAIDCGKDSLSMAAHVAGEVVKAPGNLVMSVYCTCPDIEDVPYLKTSFEGVQDLLSDELISRMGVLESFDQWE
;
A
#
# COMPACT_ATOMS: atom_id res chain seq x y z
N MET A 1 8.42 5.81 2.38
CA MET A 1 6.96 5.84 2.46
C MET A 1 6.34 5.08 1.27
N ALA A 2 6.49 5.52 0.02
CA ALA A 2 5.79 4.87 -1.10
C ALA A 2 6.06 3.37 -1.30
N ARG A 3 7.31 2.90 -1.13
CA ARG A 3 7.64 1.46 -1.18
C ARG A 3 6.96 0.64 -0.08
N LEU A 4 6.81 1.22 1.11
CA LEU A 4 6.10 0.57 2.21
C LEU A 4 4.60 0.52 1.93
N ALA A 5 4.03 1.58 1.35
CA ALA A 5 2.60 1.62 1.02
C ALA A 5 2.21 0.51 0.00
N VAL A 6 3.01 0.29 -1.04
CA VAL A 6 2.76 -0.82 -1.99
C VAL A 6 3.02 -2.18 -1.33
N GLY A 7 4.06 -2.30 -0.49
CA GLY A 7 4.35 -3.52 0.25
C GLY A 7 3.20 -3.92 1.18
N GLU A 8 2.71 -2.97 1.98
CA GLU A 8 1.59 -3.14 2.90
C GLU A 8 0.31 -3.54 2.15
N ALA A 9 -0.03 -2.84 1.07
CA ALA A 9 -1.19 -3.14 0.26
C ALA A 9 -1.12 -4.56 -0.32
N LEU A 10 0.03 -4.98 -0.83
CA LEU A 10 0.25 -6.34 -1.35
C LEU A 10 0.20 -7.40 -0.25
N THR A 11 0.80 -7.14 0.92
CA THR A 11 0.74 -8.08 2.05
C THR A 11 -0.67 -8.25 2.59
N ASN A 12 -1.53 -7.23 2.48
CA ASN A 12 -2.94 -7.35 2.83
C ASN A 12 -3.73 -8.18 1.80
N LEU A 13 -3.28 -8.20 0.54
CA LEU A 13 -3.94 -8.93 -0.55
C LEU A 13 -3.69 -10.45 -0.52
N VAL A 14 -2.68 -10.94 0.21
CA VAL A 14 -2.25 -12.36 0.21
C VAL A 14 -3.32 -13.38 0.62
N TRP A 15 -4.41 -12.91 1.20
CA TRP A 15 -5.57 -13.72 1.58
C TRP A 15 -6.53 -13.96 0.41
N ALA A 16 -6.38 -13.24 -0.70
CA ALA A 16 -7.14 -13.45 -1.92
C ALA A 16 -6.29 -14.20 -2.94
N LYS A 17 -6.79 -15.36 -3.41
CA LYS A 17 -6.13 -16.10 -4.46
C LYS A 17 -6.04 -15.26 -5.72
N VAL A 18 -4.84 -15.15 -6.29
CA VAL A 18 -4.60 -14.47 -7.56
C VAL A 18 -4.02 -15.44 -8.58
N THR A 19 -4.31 -15.22 -9.85
CA THR A 19 -3.77 -16.02 -10.96
C THR A 19 -2.29 -15.74 -11.20
N SER A 20 -1.89 -14.46 -11.09
CA SER A 20 -0.51 -13.99 -11.19
C SER A 20 -0.39 -12.63 -10.50
N LEU A 21 0.80 -12.29 -10.03
CA LEU A 21 1.08 -10.95 -9.50
C LEU A 21 0.85 -9.86 -10.56
N SER A 22 1.11 -10.14 -11.85
CA SER A 22 0.88 -9.22 -12.96
C SER A 22 -0.59 -8.81 -13.17
N ASP A 23 -1.52 -9.60 -12.62
CA ASP A 23 -2.96 -9.34 -12.71
C ASP A 23 -3.42 -8.33 -11.64
N VAL A 24 -2.57 -8.06 -10.64
CA VAL A 24 -2.81 -7.01 -9.66
C VAL A 24 -2.72 -5.64 -10.32
N LYS A 25 -3.72 -4.81 -10.03
CA LYS A 25 -3.82 -3.41 -10.39
C LYS A 25 -3.92 -2.57 -9.13
N ASP A 26 -3.64 -1.29 -9.26
CA ASP A 26 -3.55 -0.40 -8.10
C ASP A 26 -4.07 1.00 -8.42
N SER A 27 -4.70 1.61 -7.42
CA SER A 27 -5.07 3.01 -7.43
C SER A 27 -4.20 3.81 -6.46
N GLY A 28 -3.35 4.68 -7.01
CA GLY A 28 -2.47 5.55 -6.22
C GLY A 28 -3.12 6.91 -5.92
N ASN A 29 -3.34 7.20 -4.64
CA ASN A 29 -3.95 8.46 -4.18
C ASN A 29 -2.93 9.30 -3.40
N TRP A 30 -2.58 10.46 -3.97
CA TRP A 30 -1.48 11.31 -3.50
C TRP A 30 -2.01 12.51 -2.71
N MET A 31 -1.54 12.69 -1.48
CA MET A 31 -1.91 13.80 -0.62
C MET A 31 -0.66 14.55 -0.18
N TYR A 32 -0.40 15.71 -0.77
CA TYR A 32 0.79 16.52 -0.51
C TYR A 32 0.43 18.00 -0.38
N ALA A 33 1.29 18.78 0.27
CA ALA A 33 1.20 20.24 0.29
C ALA A 33 2.26 20.84 -0.63
N THR A 34 2.21 20.54 -1.94
CA THR A 34 3.33 20.78 -2.88
C THR A 34 3.73 22.24 -3.05
N LYS A 35 2.85 23.18 -2.66
CA LYS A 35 3.14 24.63 -2.64
C LYS A 35 4.03 25.06 -1.46
N LEU A 36 4.31 24.16 -0.52
CA LEU A 36 5.20 24.39 0.60
C LEU A 36 6.59 23.83 0.30
N ASP A 37 7.61 24.48 0.83
CA ASP A 37 9.01 24.16 0.55
C ASP A 37 9.34 22.68 0.80
N GLY A 38 9.92 22.05 -0.22
CA GLY A 38 10.43 20.66 -0.18
C GLY A 38 9.38 19.57 -0.46
N GLU A 39 8.08 19.86 -0.39
CA GLU A 39 7.03 18.84 -0.57
C GLU A 39 6.95 18.33 -2.01
N GLU A 40 7.18 19.18 -3.01
CA GLU A 40 7.22 18.78 -4.42
C GLU A 40 8.39 17.80 -4.70
N ALA A 41 9.58 18.10 -4.20
CA ALA A 41 10.74 17.23 -4.33
C ALA A 41 10.52 15.89 -3.62
N ALA A 42 9.97 15.91 -2.41
CA ALA A 42 9.63 14.71 -1.66
C ALA A 42 8.57 13.84 -2.38
N MET A 43 7.58 14.47 -3.03
CA MET A 43 6.60 13.76 -3.83
C MET A 43 7.24 13.11 -5.07
N TYR A 44 8.14 13.82 -5.74
CA TYR A 44 8.87 13.29 -6.91
C TYR A 44 9.76 12.09 -6.53
N ASP A 45 10.50 12.19 -5.42
CA ASP A 45 11.33 11.09 -4.91
C ASP A 45 10.47 9.87 -4.54
N ALA A 46 9.30 10.10 -3.93
CA ALA A 46 8.35 9.04 -3.62
C ALA A 46 7.80 8.36 -4.88
N ALA A 47 7.40 9.13 -5.90
CA ALA A 47 6.93 8.60 -7.19
C ALA A 47 8.02 7.81 -7.92
N THR A 48 9.26 8.30 -7.91
CA THR A 48 10.41 7.60 -8.50
C THR A 48 10.69 6.28 -7.78
N ALA A 49 10.72 6.30 -6.45
CA ALA A 49 10.97 5.10 -5.65
C ALA A 49 9.86 4.04 -5.81
N LEU A 50 8.61 4.49 -5.99
CA LEU A 50 7.46 3.63 -6.27
C LEU A 50 7.55 2.99 -7.65
N SER A 51 7.84 3.79 -8.68
CA SER A 51 7.97 3.31 -10.05
C SER A 51 9.00 2.18 -10.16
N VAL A 52 10.18 2.35 -9.57
CA VAL A 52 11.22 1.31 -9.53
C VAL A 52 10.69 0.01 -8.89
N ALA A 53 10.04 0.12 -7.73
CA ALA A 53 9.50 -1.05 -7.03
C ALA A 53 8.39 -1.74 -7.82
N MET A 54 7.49 -0.98 -8.46
CA MET A 54 6.39 -1.54 -9.25
C MET A 54 6.90 -2.23 -10.53
N ILE A 55 7.95 -1.69 -11.16
CA ILE A 55 8.61 -2.33 -12.31
C ILE A 55 9.24 -3.67 -11.89
N GLU A 56 9.92 -3.71 -10.75
CA GLU A 56 10.51 -4.96 -10.21
C GLU A 56 9.44 -6.01 -9.89
N LEU A 57 8.29 -5.59 -9.35
CA LEU A 57 7.17 -6.46 -9.01
C LEU A 57 6.29 -6.85 -10.21
N GLY A 58 6.41 -6.16 -11.35
CA GLY A 58 5.59 -6.40 -12.53
C GLY A 58 4.12 -5.94 -12.39
N ILE A 59 3.85 -4.97 -11.51
CA ILE A 59 2.53 -4.36 -11.30
C ILE A 59 2.52 -2.90 -11.74
N ALA A 60 1.35 -2.30 -11.90
CA ALA A 60 1.22 -0.91 -12.31
C ALA A 60 0.02 -0.23 -11.67
N ILE A 61 0.15 1.09 -11.42
CA ILE A 61 -0.99 1.96 -11.13
C ILE A 61 -1.71 2.22 -12.45
N ASP A 62 -3.00 1.87 -12.51
CA ASP A 62 -3.85 2.09 -13.69
C ASP A 62 -4.92 3.17 -13.47
N CYS A 63 -5.08 3.63 -12.24
CA CYS A 63 -5.96 4.74 -11.87
C CYS A 63 -5.41 5.50 -10.66
N GLY A 64 -5.91 6.68 -10.37
CA GLY A 64 -5.49 7.44 -9.19
C GLY A 64 -5.99 8.86 -9.17
N LYS A 65 -5.64 9.56 -8.09
CA LYS A 65 -5.97 10.97 -7.90
C LYS A 65 -4.90 11.66 -7.06
N ASP A 66 -4.81 12.98 -7.18
CA ASP A 66 -4.00 13.82 -6.32
C ASP A 66 -4.83 14.90 -5.59
N SER A 67 -4.33 15.26 -4.41
CA SER A 67 -4.73 16.42 -3.62
C SER A 67 -3.47 17.13 -3.16
N LEU A 68 -3.14 18.25 -3.83
CA LEU A 68 -1.84 18.93 -3.70
C LEU A 68 -1.86 20.18 -2.80
N SER A 69 -2.96 20.42 -2.10
CA SER A 69 -3.15 21.56 -1.19
C SER A 69 -3.44 21.10 0.24
N MET A 70 -2.73 20.06 0.71
CA MET A 70 -2.93 19.47 2.04
C MET A 70 -2.33 20.32 3.19
N ALA A 71 -2.68 21.61 3.20
CA ALA A 71 -2.32 22.55 4.24
C ALA A 71 -3.49 23.51 4.53
N ALA A 72 -3.62 23.94 5.77
CA ALA A 72 -4.66 24.86 6.22
C ALA A 72 -4.07 26.00 7.05
N HIS A 73 -4.67 27.18 6.94
CA HIS A 73 -4.34 28.32 7.80
C HIS A 73 -5.28 28.34 9.02
N VAL A 74 -4.73 28.29 10.23
CA VAL A 74 -5.48 28.27 11.48
C VAL A 74 -4.84 29.25 12.46
N ALA A 75 -5.63 30.23 12.95
CA ALA A 75 -5.18 31.23 13.92
C ALA A 75 -3.87 31.98 13.54
N GLY A 76 -3.60 32.15 12.23
CA GLY A 76 -2.38 32.81 11.72
C GLY A 76 -1.20 31.86 11.46
N GLU A 77 -1.33 30.58 11.81
CA GLU A 77 -0.33 29.55 11.56
C GLU A 77 -0.71 28.68 10.35
N VAL A 78 0.30 28.10 9.69
CA VAL A 78 0.11 27.12 8.61
C VAL A 78 0.28 25.72 9.17
N VAL A 79 -0.79 24.95 9.17
CA VAL A 79 -0.79 23.54 9.55
C VAL A 79 -0.71 22.70 8.28
N LYS A 80 0.36 21.90 8.16
CA LYS A 80 0.64 21.02 7.01
C LYS A 80 0.33 19.57 7.38
N ALA A 81 -0.40 18.85 6.53
CA ALA A 81 -0.46 17.39 6.62
C ALA A 81 0.84 16.77 6.09
N PRO A 82 1.36 15.69 6.70
CA PRO A 82 2.48 14.96 6.13
C PRO A 82 2.14 14.47 4.72
N GLY A 83 3.12 14.52 3.80
CA GLY A 83 3.00 13.90 2.50
C GLY A 83 2.64 12.42 2.64
N ASN A 84 1.57 12.01 1.96
CA ASN A 84 0.97 10.69 2.09
C ASN A 84 0.61 10.10 0.72
N LEU A 85 0.74 8.79 0.61
CA LEU A 85 0.32 7.99 -0.53
C LEU A 85 -0.53 6.84 -0.01
N VAL A 86 -1.78 6.79 -0.46
CA VAL A 86 -2.68 5.68 -0.17
C VAL A 86 -2.76 4.81 -1.42
N MET A 87 -2.39 3.54 -1.26
CA MET A 87 -2.48 2.52 -2.31
C MET A 87 -3.73 1.68 -2.10
N SER A 88 -4.35 1.23 -3.18
CA SER A 88 -5.54 0.40 -3.15
C SER A 88 -5.39 -0.64 -4.23
N VAL A 89 -4.83 -1.79 -3.85
CA VAL A 89 -4.61 -2.91 -4.75
C VAL A 89 -5.88 -3.72 -4.95
N TYR A 90 -6.07 -4.21 -6.16
CA TYR A 90 -7.20 -5.05 -6.54
C TYR A 90 -6.81 -6.04 -7.64
N CYS A 91 -7.51 -7.16 -7.66
CA CYS A 91 -7.29 -8.24 -8.61
C CYS A 91 -8.54 -9.12 -8.73
N THR A 92 -8.62 -9.90 -9.81
CA THR A 92 -9.64 -10.94 -9.93
C THR A 92 -9.27 -12.15 -9.06
N CYS A 93 -10.18 -12.57 -8.18
CA CYS A 93 -10.05 -13.79 -7.40
C CYS A 93 -10.78 -14.95 -8.10
N PRO A 94 -10.09 -16.03 -8.52
CA PRO A 94 -10.72 -17.12 -9.26
C PRO A 94 -11.57 -18.03 -8.36
N ASP A 95 -11.24 -18.13 -7.07
CA ASP A 95 -11.94 -18.96 -6.11
C ASP A 95 -11.75 -18.39 -4.70
N ILE A 96 -12.86 -17.99 -4.07
CA ILE A 96 -12.87 -17.41 -2.72
C ILE A 96 -12.94 -18.47 -1.61
N GLU A 97 -13.24 -19.73 -1.96
CA GLU A 97 -13.42 -20.84 -1.01
C GLU A 97 -12.21 -21.79 -1.00
N ASP A 98 -11.09 -21.44 -1.66
CA ASP A 98 -9.89 -22.26 -1.76
C ASP A 98 -9.14 -22.36 -0.41
N VAL A 99 -9.63 -23.25 0.45
CA VAL A 99 -9.04 -23.53 1.77
C VAL A 99 -7.56 -23.96 1.68
N PRO A 100 -7.12 -24.82 0.74
CA PRO A 100 -5.70 -25.10 0.55
C PRO A 100 -4.85 -23.84 0.32
N TYR A 101 -5.30 -22.91 -0.53
CA TYR A 101 -4.60 -21.65 -0.74
C TYR A 101 -4.48 -20.84 0.55
N LEU A 102 -5.59 -20.66 1.28
CA LEU A 102 -5.60 -19.88 2.52
C LEU A 102 -4.65 -20.45 3.59
N LYS A 103 -4.54 -21.78 3.68
CA LYS A 103 -3.57 -22.43 4.58
C LYS A 103 -2.13 -22.12 4.18
N THR A 104 -1.80 -22.22 2.89
CA THR A 104 -0.47 -21.87 2.38
C THR A 104 -0.14 -20.40 2.62
N SER A 105 -1.10 -19.49 2.39
CA SER A 105 -0.93 -18.06 2.69
C SER A 105 -0.69 -17.82 4.17
N PHE A 106 -1.44 -18.50 5.05
CA PHE A 106 -1.26 -18.41 6.49
C PHE A 106 0.14 -18.87 6.92
N GLU A 107 0.58 -20.04 6.46
CA GLU A 107 1.92 -20.58 6.75
C GLU A 107 3.02 -19.64 6.28
N GLY A 108 2.95 -19.13 5.04
CA GLY A 108 3.94 -18.18 4.53
C GLY A 108 3.97 -16.87 5.31
N VAL A 109 2.83 -16.38 5.77
CA VAL A 109 2.75 -15.21 6.65
C VAL A 109 3.40 -15.48 8.02
N GLN A 110 3.21 -16.68 8.60
CA GLN A 110 3.87 -17.06 9.85
C GLN A 110 5.38 -17.10 9.69
N ASP A 111 5.89 -17.63 8.58
CA ASP A 111 7.32 -17.68 8.28
C ASP A 111 7.93 -16.26 8.22
N LEU A 112 7.26 -15.35 7.51
CA LEU A 112 7.69 -13.94 7.42
C LEU A 112 7.67 -13.22 8.78
N LEU A 113 6.71 -13.57 9.65
CA LEU A 113 6.65 -13.05 11.01
C LEU A 113 7.76 -13.63 11.90
N SER A 114 8.08 -14.92 11.76
CA SER A 114 9.15 -15.56 12.53
C SER A 114 10.53 -15.05 12.14
N ASP A 115 10.71 -14.68 10.88
CA ASP A 115 11.95 -14.11 10.35
C ASP A 115 12.05 -12.59 10.60
N GLU A 116 11.09 -11.99 11.29
CA GLU A 116 11.00 -10.54 11.56
C GLU A 116 10.99 -9.67 10.29
N LEU A 117 10.56 -10.25 9.16
CA LEU A 117 10.49 -9.57 7.86
C LEU A 117 9.24 -8.69 7.72
N ILE A 118 8.16 -9.04 8.43
CA ILE A 118 6.93 -8.25 8.53
C ILE A 118 6.52 -8.10 9.99
N SER A 119 5.74 -7.06 10.29
CA SER A 119 5.22 -6.83 11.66
C SER A 119 3.78 -7.35 11.79
N ARG A 120 3.41 -7.78 13.01
CA ARG A 120 2.04 -8.23 13.32
C ARG A 120 0.97 -7.14 13.13
N MET A 121 1.38 -5.87 13.17
CA MET A 121 0.50 -4.69 13.28
C MET A 121 -0.33 -4.38 12.01
N GLY A 122 -0.13 -5.11 10.90
CA GLY A 122 -0.95 -4.99 9.69
C GLY A 122 -1.67 -6.28 9.27
N VAL A 123 -1.33 -7.42 9.87
CA VAL A 123 -1.69 -8.75 9.34
C VAL A 123 -2.81 -9.43 10.13
N LEU A 124 -2.94 -9.13 11.43
CA LEU A 124 -3.76 -9.93 12.36
C LEU A 124 -4.93 -9.18 13.01
N GLU A 125 -5.08 -7.86 12.85
CA GLU A 125 -6.23 -7.13 13.44
C GLU A 125 -7.59 -7.62 12.90
N SER A 126 -7.61 -8.29 11.74
CA SER A 126 -8.82 -8.87 11.14
C SER A 126 -9.22 -10.24 11.71
N PHE A 127 -8.31 -10.96 12.37
CA PHE A 127 -8.56 -12.32 12.90
C PHE A 127 -8.98 -12.32 14.37
N ASP A 128 -8.51 -11.36 15.18
CA ASP A 128 -8.89 -11.22 16.60
C ASP A 128 -10.37 -10.84 16.80
N GLN A 129 -11.13 -10.57 15.73
CA GLN A 129 -12.57 -10.27 15.79
C GLN A 129 -13.48 -11.49 15.60
N TRP A 130 -12.90 -12.70 15.51
CA TRP A 130 -13.65 -13.95 15.25
C TRP A 130 -13.63 -14.93 16.44
N GLU A 131 -13.34 -14.46 17.66
CA GLU A 131 -13.54 -15.19 18.93
C GLU A 131 -14.71 -14.65 19.76
#